data_AF-A0AA87BIH7-F1
#
_entry.id   AF-A0AA87BIH7-F1
#
_cell.length_a   1.000
_cell.length_b   1.000
_cell.length_c   1.000
_cell.angle_alpha   90.00
_cell.angle_beta   90.00
_cell.angle_gamma   90.00
#
_symmetry.space_group_name_H-M   'P 1'
#
loop_
_entity.id
_entity.type
_entity.pdbx_description
1 polymer ?
#
loop_
_entity_poly.entity_id
_entity_poly.type
_entity_poly.pdbx_seq_one_letter_code
_entity_poly.pdbx_strand_id
1 'polypeptide(L)'
;MFNKLIHIAVCIAFLAGTTTLRAAPDYSEVQRENERDLRKIQQLQDDWPAVERTNKETGKRYRAAEAALKRCIRGPWGALFKDSITELEAARKTLEAARKQLEVARAGALSALKAQQRQLKILKEEYSDVSKNGEFHRKYSVIIGDMIEDYYDVTKNVVMAGYSDYDDGFNILIEGYDGVSTECNVPLPLPTIFRQVLSIVLGQVNPVKILSRGILDRIPAKYREN
;
A
#
# COMPACT_ATOMS: atom_id res chain seq x y z
N MET A 1 24.78 3.73 88.50
CA MET A 1 24.83 4.52 87.24
C MET A 1 25.71 3.77 86.26
N PHE A 2 25.28 3.70 84.98
CA PHE A 2 25.86 2.98 83.83
C PHE A 2 25.63 1.45 83.80
N ASN A 3 25.15 0.83 82.72
CA ASN A 3 24.39 1.23 81.53
C ASN A 3 24.09 -0.11 80.83
N LYS A 4 22.85 -0.63 80.81
CA LYS A 4 21.91 -0.52 79.67
C LYS A 4 22.52 -0.58 78.25
N LEU A 5 23.55 -1.41 78.02
CA LEU A 5 24.22 -1.54 76.72
C LEU A 5 24.27 -2.98 76.16
N ILE A 6 23.27 -3.82 76.42
CA ILE A 6 23.23 -5.19 75.86
C ILE A 6 22.01 -5.46 74.97
N HIS A 7 21.02 -4.56 74.88
CA HIS A 7 19.76 -4.86 74.15
C HIS A 7 19.47 -3.98 72.93
N ILE A 8 20.42 -3.14 72.48
CA ILE A 8 20.23 -2.29 71.27
C ILE A 8 20.98 -2.83 70.04
N ALA A 9 21.82 -3.86 70.19
CA ALA A 9 22.65 -4.37 69.08
C ALA A 9 21.98 -5.49 68.24
N VAL A 10 20.77 -5.95 68.57
CA VAL A 10 20.12 -7.09 67.87
C VAL A 10 18.88 -6.68 67.06
N CYS A 11 18.37 -5.45 67.18
CA CYS A 11 17.18 -5.02 66.41
C CYS A 11 17.48 -4.18 65.15
N ILE A 12 18.74 -3.86 64.84
CA ILE A 12 19.09 -3.06 63.64
C ILE A 12 19.61 -3.94 62.48
N ALA A 13 19.98 -5.20 62.74
CA ALA A 13 20.47 -6.11 61.71
C ALA A 13 19.38 -6.92 60.97
N PHE A 14 18.11 -6.81 61.37
CA PHE A 14 16.97 -7.50 60.71
C PHE A 14 16.01 -6.54 59.98
N LEU A 15 16.41 -5.29 59.77
CA LEU A 15 15.74 -4.33 58.87
C LEU A 15 16.54 -3.99 57.61
N ALA A 16 17.69 -4.65 57.40
CA ALA A 16 18.26 -4.81 56.07
C ALA A 16 17.52 -5.95 55.36
N GLY A 17 16.18 -5.82 55.26
CA GLY A 17 15.44 -6.54 54.26
C GLY A 17 16.12 -6.21 52.95
N THR A 18 16.69 -7.22 52.29
CA THR A 18 17.22 -7.11 50.94
C THR A 18 16.06 -6.71 50.05
N THR A 19 15.77 -5.40 49.99
CA THR A 19 15.17 -4.80 48.83
C THR A 19 16.20 -5.03 47.74
N THR A 20 16.03 -6.16 47.05
CA THR A 20 16.44 -6.21 45.66
C THR A 20 15.69 -5.04 45.04
N LEU A 21 16.36 -3.90 44.95
CA LEU A 21 16.00 -2.81 44.05
C LEU A 21 16.07 -3.48 42.68
N ARG A 22 14.95 -4.10 42.29
CA ARG A 22 14.75 -4.60 40.95
C ARG A 22 14.85 -3.35 40.10
N ALA A 23 15.99 -3.20 39.43
CA ALA A 23 16.20 -2.11 38.49
C ALA A 23 14.95 -2.04 37.62
N ALA A 24 14.34 -0.85 37.55
CA ALA A 24 13.17 -0.67 36.72
C ALA A 24 13.53 -1.15 35.30
N PRO A 25 12.70 -2.00 34.66
CA PRO A 25 12.98 -2.48 33.33
C PRO A 25 13.21 -1.28 32.37
N ASP A 26 14.34 -1.31 31.65
CA ASP A 26 14.69 -0.30 30.65
C ASP A 26 13.92 -0.57 29.35
N TYR A 27 12.94 0.26 29.05
CA TYR A 27 12.12 0.18 27.84
C TYR A 27 12.63 1.07 26.70
N SER A 28 13.83 1.64 26.80
CA SER A 28 14.34 2.62 25.84
C SER A 28 14.57 2.05 24.44
N GLU A 29 14.87 0.75 24.31
CA GLU A 29 15.00 0.08 23.02
C GLU A 29 13.65 -0.12 22.34
N VAL A 30 12.67 -0.66 23.08
CA VAL A 30 11.28 -0.85 22.61
C VAL A 30 10.66 0.50 22.21
N GLN A 31 10.92 1.56 22.97
CA GLN A 31 10.45 2.90 22.61
C GLN A 31 11.08 3.40 21.30
N ARG A 32 12.40 3.23 21.12
CA ARG A 32 13.10 3.64 19.90
C ARG A 32 12.61 2.89 18.66
N GLU A 33 12.31 1.60 18.80
CA GLU A 33 11.74 0.78 17.73
C GLU A 33 10.34 1.27 17.33
N ASN A 34 9.46 1.43 18.30
CA ASN A 34 8.11 1.96 18.11
C ASN A 34 8.11 3.34 17.43
N GLU A 35 9.01 4.25 17.85
CA GLU A 35 9.16 5.56 17.22
C GLU A 35 9.66 5.46 15.76
N ARG A 36 10.52 4.49 15.46
CA ARG A 36 10.96 4.24 14.09
C ARG A 36 9.81 3.77 13.22
N ASP A 37 8.96 2.88 13.73
CA ASP A 37 7.82 2.35 13.00
C ASP A 37 6.73 3.40 12.78
N LEU A 38 6.45 4.23 13.77
CA LEU A 38 5.57 5.40 13.59
C LEU A 38 6.11 6.37 12.53
N ARG A 39 7.43 6.59 12.46
CA ARG A 39 8.04 7.41 11.39
C ARG A 39 7.84 6.78 10.01
N LYS A 40 7.96 5.46 9.87
CA LYS A 40 7.69 4.76 8.60
C LYS A 40 6.24 4.94 8.15
N ILE A 41 5.29 4.82 9.08
CA ILE A 41 3.86 5.02 8.83
C ILE A 41 3.60 6.46 8.35
N GLN A 42 4.18 7.45 9.02
CA GLN A 42 4.03 8.86 8.63
C GLN A 42 4.63 9.11 7.24
N GLN A 43 5.85 8.64 6.99
CA GLN A 43 6.50 8.78 5.69
C GLN A 43 5.63 8.19 4.57
N LEU A 44 4.99 7.05 4.81
CA LEU A 44 4.12 6.41 3.82
C LEU A 44 2.88 7.26 3.49
N GLN A 45 2.33 7.97 4.47
CA GLN A 45 1.25 8.92 4.24
C GLN A 45 1.72 10.13 3.43
N ASP A 46 2.95 10.59 3.67
CA ASP A 46 3.55 11.73 2.98
C ASP A 46 3.95 11.39 1.52
N ASP A 47 4.32 10.15 1.26
CA ASP A 47 4.67 9.66 -0.08
C ASP A 47 3.43 9.47 -0.98
N TRP A 48 2.27 9.18 -0.38
CA TRP A 48 1.06 8.81 -1.10
C TRP A 48 0.55 9.85 -2.13
N PRO A 49 0.54 11.17 -1.85
CA PRO A 49 0.13 12.19 -2.83
C PRO A 49 0.92 12.17 -4.14
N ALA A 50 2.19 11.73 -4.14
CA ALA A 50 2.98 11.61 -5.36
C ALA A 50 2.49 10.45 -6.25
N VAL A 51 2.07 9.34 -5.64
CA VAL A 51 1.45 8.21 -6.34
C VAL A 51 0.13 8.63 -6.97
N GLU A 52 -0.73 9.34 -6.23
CA GLU A 52 -2.01 9.83 -6.79
C GLU A 52 -1.82 10.78 -7.97
N ARG A 53 -0.79 11.64 -7.90
CA ARG A 53 -0.46 12.56 -9.00
C ARG A 53 -0.04 11.80 -10.25
N THR A 54 0.87 10.84 -10.10
CA THR A 54 1.36 9.99 -11.20
C THR A 54 0.21 9.24 -11.86
N ASN A 55 -0.64 8.59 -11.06
CA ASN A 55 -1.81 7.87 -11.55
C ASN A 55 -2.78 8.78 -12.31
N LYS A 56 -3.01 10.01 -11.81
CA LYS A 56 -3.86 11.00 -12.46
C LYS A 56 -3.27 11.45 -13.79
N GLU A 57 -1.95 11.65 -13.88
CA GLU A 57 -1.25 12.04 -15.11
C GLU A 57 -1.28 10.93 -16.15
N THR A 58 -1.00 9.68 -15.75
CA THR A 58 -1.14 8.49 -16.61
C THR A 58 -2.57 8.35 -17.11
N GLY A 59 -3.57 8.50 -16.24
CA GLY A 59 -4.98 8.48 -16.64
C GLY A 59 -5.36 9.58 -17.64
N LYS A 60 -4.77 10.78 -17.56
CA LYS A 60 -4.97 11.84 -18.55
C LYS A 60 -4.38 11.47 -19.91
N ARG A 61 -3.14 10.97 -19.93
CA ARG A 61 -2.46 10.53 -21.16
C ARG A 61 -3.25 9.42 -21.86
N TYR A 62 -3.74 8.45 -21.08
CA TYR A 62 -4.59 7.39 -21.59
C TYR A 62 -5.87 7.92 -22.25
N ARG A 63 -6.59 8.86 -21.62
CA ARG A 63 -7.81 9.43 -22.23
C ARG A 63 -7.53 10.12 -23.56
N ALA A 64 -6.34 10.72 -23.72
CA ALA A 64 -5.94 11.31 -24.98
C ALA A 64 -5.70 10.23 -26.06
N ALA A 65 -4.97 9.17 -25.73
CA ALA A 65 -4.75 8.03 -26.63
C ALA A 65 -6.06 7.32 -27.01
N GLU A 66 -6.97 7.12 -26.03
CA GLU A 66 -8.31 6.58 -26.26
C GLU A 66 -9.13 7.46 -27.21
N ALA A 67 -9.05 8.78 -27.06
CA ALA A 67 -9.75 9.69 -27.97
C ALA A 67 -9.18 9.63 -29.40
N ALA A 68 -7.87 9.45 -29.55
CA ALA A 68 -7.23 9.25 -30.86
C ALA A 68 -7.70 7.94 -31.51
N LEU A 69 -7.66 6.83 -30.77
CA LEU A 69 -8.12 5.52 -31.24
C LEU A 69 -9.61 5.56 -31.62
N LYS A 70 -10.46 6.19 -30.80
CA LYS A 70 -11.90 6.36 -31.10
C LYS A 70 -12.16 7.07 -32.42
N ARG A 71 -11.30 8.00 -32.85
CA ARG A 71 -11.44 8.65 -34.17
C ARG A 71 -11.06 7.69 -35.29
N CYS A 72 -9.98 6.92 -35.13
CA CYS A 72 -9.58 5.88 -36.08
C CYS A 72 -10.73 4.87 -36.32
N ILE A 73 -11.29 4.32 -35.25
CA ILE A 73 -12.21 3.17 -35.33
C ILE A 73 -13.63 3.55 -35.78
N ARG A 74 -13.95 4.84 -35.87
CA ARG A 74 -15.23 5.30 -36.46
C ARG A 74 -15.23 5.22 -37.99
N GLY A 75 -14.04 5.08 -38.60
CA GLY A 75 -13.88 4.94 -40.05
C GLY A 75 -13.91 3.48 -40.53
N PRO A 76 -13.54 3.23 -41.81
CA PRO A 76 -13.48 1.88 -42.38
C PRO A 76 -12.55 0.91 -41.63
N TRP A 77 -11.59 1.46 -40.87
CA TRP A 77 -10.69 0.72 -39.99
C TRP A 77 -11.38 0.01 -38.82
N GLY A 78 -12.48 0.56 -38.28
CA GLY A 78 -13.17 -0.04 -37.15
C GLY A 78 -13.80 -1.40 -37.46
N ALA A 79 -14.34 -1.56 -38.67
CA ALA A 79 -14.88 -2.85 -39.12
C ALA A 79 -13.77 -3.89 -39.33
N LEU A 80 -12.60 -3.45 -39.80
CA LEU A 80 -11.45 -4.33 -40.06
C LEU A 80 -10.75 -4.79 -38.78
N PHE A 81 -10.70 -3.95 -37.74
CA PHE A 81 -9.95 -4.23 -36.51
C PHE A 81 -10.81 -4.48 -35.28
N LYS A 82 -12.12 -4.68 -35.46
CA LYS A 82 -13.10 -4.76 -34.37
C LYS A 82 -12.67 -5.73 -33.26
N ASP A 83 -12.21 -6.93 -33.63
CA ASP A 83 -11.84 -7.96 -32.66
C ASP A 83 -10.57 -7.57 -31.89
N SER A 84 -9.55 -7.05 -32.58
CA SER A 84 -8.31 -6.56 -31.96
C SER A 84 -8.55 -5.39 -31.01
N ILE A 85 -9.42 -4.44 -31.39
CA ILE A 85 -9.82 -3.33 -30.51
C ILE A 85 -10.58 -3.86 -29.29
N THR A 86 -11.46 -4.85 -29.49
CA THR A 86 -12.19 -5.50 -28.39
C THR A 86 -11.24 -6.16 -27.39
N GLU A 87 -10.14 -6.75 -27.85
CA GLU A 87 -9.12 -7.34 -26.97
C GLU A 87 -8.37 -6.28 -26.15
N LEU A 88 -8.00 -5.15 -26.76
CA LEU A 88 -7.41 -4.01 -26.04
C LEU A 88 -8.37 -3.46 -24.97
N GLU A 89 -9.65 -3.29 -25.32
CA GLU A 89 -10.67 -2.84 -24.38
C GLU A 89 -10.90 -3.86 -23.25
N ALA A 90 -10.84 -5.15 -23.54
CA ALA A 90 -10.93 -6.20 -22.55
C ALA A 90 -9.73 -6.16 -21.58
N ALA A 91 -8.50 -6.03 -22.10
CA ALA A 91 -7.30 -5.88 -21.29
C ALA A 91 -7.38 -4.67 -20.36
N ARG A 92 -7.83 -3.52 -20.88
CA ARG A 92 -8.11 -2.32 -20.08
C ARG A 92 -9.12 -2.59 -18.97
N LYS A 93 -10.26 -3.22 -19.28
CA LYS A 93 -11.29 -3.54 -18.27
C LYS A 93 -10.74 -4.44 -17.16
N THR A 94 -9.89 -5.41 -17.49
CA THR A 94 -9.22 -6.25 -16.49
C THR A 94 -8.29 -5.43 -15.60
N LEU A 95 -7.51 -4.51 -16.18
CA LEU A 95 -6.60 -3.63 -15.43
C LEU A 95 -7.37 -2.65 -14.52
N GLU A 96 -8.47 -2.09 -15.00
CA GLU A 96 -9.38 -1.26 -14.19
C GLU A 96 -10.05 -2.04 -13.06
N ALA A 97 -10.44 -3.29 -13.30
CA ALA A 97 -10.98 -4.15 -12.24
C ALA A 97 -9.91 -4.45 -11.17
N ALA A 98 -8.67 -4.71 -11.56
CA ALA A 98 -7.56 -4.91 -10.62
C ALA A 98 -7.31 -3.65 -9.77
N ARG A 99 -7.37 -2.46 -10.38
CA ARG A 99 -7.30 -1.18 -9.64
C ARG A 99 -8.41 -1.03 -8.62
N LYS A 100 -9.66 -1.38 -8.94
CA LYS A 100 -10.76 -1.28 -7.97
C LYS A 100 -10.47 -2.14 -6.74
N GLN A 101 -9.91 -3.33 -6.92
CA GLN A 101 -9.47 -4.17 -5.80
C GLN A 101 -8.34 -3.50 -4.98
N LEU A 102 -7.42 -2.77 -5.61
CA LEU A 102 -6.42 -1.96 -4.88
C LEU A 102 -7.07 -0.83 -4.08
N GLU A 103 -8.10 -0.17 -4.61
CA GLU A 103 -8.84 0.88 -3.89
C GLU A 103 -9.55 0.32 -2.65
N VAL A 104 -10.12 -0.89 -2.75
CA VAL A 104 -10.72 -1.62 -1.62
C VAL A 104 -9.67 -1.95 -0.57
N ALA A 105 -8.53 -2.52 -0.97
CA ALA A 105 -7.44 -2.84 -0.07
C ALA A 105 -6.90 -1.58 0.66
N ARG A 106 -6.76 -0.47 -0.07
CA ARG A 106 -6.37 0.82 0.52
C ARG A 106 -7.39 1.31 1.54
N ALA A 107 -8.70 1.22 1.23
CA ALA A 107 -9.75 1.63 2.16
C ALA A 107 -9.73 0.79 3.44
N GLY A 108 -9.53 -0.52 3.31
CA GLY A 108 -9.35 -1.44 4.44
C GLY A 108 -8.14 -1.06 5.31
N ALA A 109 -6.97 -0.85 4.70
CA ALA A 109 -5.75 -0.44 5.42
C ALA A 109 -5.93 0.91 6.14
N LEU A 110 -6.54 1.91 5.50
CA LEU A 110 -6.81 3.21 6.11
C LEU A 110 -7.82 3.11 7.27
N SER A 111 -8.79 2.20 7.18
CA SER A 111 -9.73 1.93 8.27
C SER A 111 -9.02 1.33 9.49
N ALA A 112 -8.16 0.33 9.26
CA ALA A 112 -7.34 -0.28 10.31
C ALA A 112 -6.42 0.75 10.98
N LEU A 113 -5.74 1.60 10.20
CA LEU A 113 -4.92 2.67 10.74
C LEU A 113 -5.70 3.60 11.67
N LYS A 114 -6.88 4.05 11.24
CA LYS A 114 -7.74 4.92 12.06
C LYS A 114 -8.20 4.24 13.35
N ALA A 115 -8.50 2.95 13.30
CA ALA A 115 -8.88 2.17 14.48
C ALA A 115 -7.71 2.11 15.47
N GLN A 116 -6.51 1.79 15.01
CA GLN A 116 -5.32 1.68 15.87
C GLN A 116 -4.86 3.04 16.42
N GLN A 117 -4.97 4.12 15.64
CA GLN A 117 -4.73 5.49 16.14
C GLN A 117 -5.68 5.86 17.29
N ARG A 118 -6.95 5.41 17.24
CA ARG A 118 -7.90 5.60 18.34
C ARG A 118 -7.50 4.78 19.57
N GLN A 119 -7.10 3.52 19.39
CA GLN A 119 -6.61 2.69 20.49
C GLN A 119 -5.37 3.29 21.16
N LEU A 120 -4.44 3.81 20.37
CA LEU A 120 -3.24 4.49 20.88
C LEU A 120 -3.59 5.72 21.72
N LYS A 121 -4.64 6.46 21.33
CA LYS A 121 -5.14 7.62 22.09
C LYS A 121 -5.74 7.17 23.42
N ILE A 122 -6.63 6.17 23.41
CA ILE A 122 -7.25 5.62 24.62
C ILE A 122 -6.18 5.09 25.59
N LEU A 123 -5.21 4.33 25.07
CA LEU A 123 -4.12 3.80 25.88
C LEU A 123 -3.30 4.91 26.57
N LYS A 124 -3.06 6.03 25.88
CA LYS A 124 -2.35 7.18 26.48
C LYS A 124 -3.19 7.89 27.55
N GLU A 125 -4.51 7.85 27.45
CA GLU A 125 -5.42 8.43 28.45
C GLU A 125 -5.56 7.52 29.69
N GLU A 126 -5.51 6.20 29.51
CA GLU A 126 -5.61 5.21 30.60
C GLU A 126 -4.40 5.21 31.55
N TYR A 127 -3.21 5.59 31.08
CA TYR A 127 -1.96 5.49 31.84
C TYR A 127 -1.39 6.88 32.16
N SER A 128 -1.46 7.28 33.43
CA SER A 128 -1.06 8.61 33.93
C SER A 128 0.46 8.84 34.07
N ASP A 129 1.25 7.78 34.31
CA ASP A 129 2.72 7.79 34.22
C ASP A 129 3.18 6.69 33.25
N VAL A 130 3.36 7.13 32.01
CA VAL A 130 3.67 6.33 30.83
C VAL A 130 5.07 5.69 30.93
N SER A 131 5.97 6.30 31.70
CA SER A 131 7.42 6.02 31.67
C SER A 131 7.87 4.80 32.46
N LYS A 132 7.01 4.26 33.33
CA LYS A 132 7.35 3.15 34.24
C LYS A 132 6.44 1.95 34.13
N ASN A 133 5.41 2.01 33.28
CA ASN A 133 4.41 0.96 33.21
C ASN A 133 4.74 -0.04 32.09
N GLY A 134 5.22 -1.23 32.47
CA GLY A 134 5.51 -2.29 31.51
C GLY A 134 4.29 -2.76 30.71
N GLU A 135 3.10 -2.69 31.29
CA GLU A 135 1.87 -3.03 30.59
C GLU A 135 1.55 -2.00 29.49
N PHE A 136 1.79 -0.71 29.77
CA PHE A 136 1.68 0.35 28.76
C PHE A 136 2.59 0.05 27.57
N HIS A 137 3.89 -0.16 27.79
CA HIS A 137 4.84 -0.39 26.69
C HIS A 137 4.50 -1.63 25.88
N ARG A 138 4.03 -2.69 26.53
CA ARG A 138 3.56 -3.91 25.84
C ARG A 138 2.35 -3.60 24.94
N LYS A 139 1.29 -2.98 25.49
CA LYS A 139 0.08 -2.64 24.71
C LYS A 139 0.40 -1.66 23.58
N TYR A 140 1.26 -0.67 23.84
CA TYR A 140 1.71 0.31 22.88
C TYR A 140 2.41 -0.34 21.69
N SER A 141 3.31 -1.29 21.96
CA SER A 141 4.04 -2.02 20.92
C SER A 141 3.11 -2.92 20.10
N VAL A 142 2.11 -3.54 20.72
CA VAL A 142 1.09 -4.33 19.99
C VAL A 142 0.32 -3.44 19.02
N ILE A 143 -0.18 -2.28 19.48
CA ILE A 143 -0.92 -1.35 18.62
C ILE A 143 -0.07 -0.88 17.43
N ILE A 144 1.21 -0.58 17.65
CA ILE A 144 2.11 -0.17 16.57
C ILE A 144 2.43 -1.33 15.63
N GLY A 145 2.63 -2.55 16.16
CA GLY A 145 2.78 -3.76 15.36
C GLY A 145 1.59 -3.97 14.43
N ASP A 146 0.36 -3.83 14.94
CA ASP A 146 -0.86 -3.91 14.14
C ASP A 146 -0.90 -2.81 13.06
N MET A 147 -0.46 -1.59 13.37
CA MET A 147 -0.35 -0.51 12.36
C MET A 147 0.67 -0.85 11.26
N ILE A 148 1.76 -1.56 11.60
CA ILE A 148 2.72 -2.01 10.60
C ILE A 148 2.10 -3.09 9.71
N GLU A 149 1.53 -4.14 10.30
CA GLU A 149 0.98 -5.27 9.56
C GLU A 149 -0.23 -4.88 8.71
N ASP A 150 -1.21 -4.20 9.29
CA ASP A 150 -2.51 -3.95 8.64
C ASP A 150 -2.53 -2.67 7.80
N TYR A 151 -1.62 -1.72 8.05
CA TYR A 151 -1.54 -0.49 7.27
C TYR A 151 -0.24 -0.35 6.48
N TYR A 152 0.92 -0.38 7.13
CA TYR A 152 2.19 -0.11 6.43
C TYR A 152 2.48 -1.15 5.36
N ASP A 153 2.47 -2.44 5.71
CA ASP A 153 2.82 -3.52 4.78
C ASP A 153 1.81 -3.63 3.64
N VAL A 154 0.52 -3.51 3.95
CA VAL A 154 -0.54 -3.50 2.93
C VAL A 154 -0.35 -2.30 2.01
N THR A 155 -0.18 -1.10 2.55
CA THR A 155 -0.08 0.11 1.73
C THR A 155 1.21 0.12 0.90
N LYS A 156 2.35 -0.25 1.48
CA LYS A 156 3.65 -0.23 0.81
C LYS A 156 3.79 -1.35 -0.23
N ASN A 157 3.52 -2.59 0.17
CA ASN A 157 3.86 -3.77 -0.62
C ASN A 157 2.74 -4.21 -1.56
N VAL A 158 1.49 -3.81 -1.26
CA VAL A 158 0.32 -4.16 -2.07
C VAL A 158 -0.18 -2.93 -2.82
N VAL A 159 -0.58 -1.87 -2.12
CA VAL A 159 -1.26 -0.74 -2.75
C VAL A 159 -0.30 0.05 -3.63
N MET A 160 0.80 0.58 -3.09
CA MET A 160 1.75 1.40 -3.88
C MET A 160 2.40 0.60 -5.01
N ALA A 161 2.83 -0.64 -4.74
CA ALA A 161 3.37 -1.52 -5.77
C ALA A 161 2.33 -1.83 -6.86
N GLY A 162 1.09 -2.13 -6.48
CA GLY A 162 0.01 -2.38 -7.44
C GLY A 162 -0.36 -1.15 -8.26
N TYR A 163 -0.29 0.06 -7.69
CA TYR A 163 -0.48 1.30 -8.44
C TYR A 163 0.65 1.55 -9.45
N SER A 164 1.89 1.17 -9.12
CA SER A 164 3.00 1.17 -10.09
C SER A 164 2.73 0.21 -11.24
N ASP A 165 2.38 -1.05 -10.95
CA ASP A 165 2.04 -2.07 -11.95
C ASP A 165 0.83 -1.61 -12.81
N TYR A 166 -0.12 -0.91 -12.21
CA TYR A 166 -1.28 -0.33 -12.91
C TYR A 166 -0.88 0.79 -13.87
N ASP A 167 -0.03 1.72 -13.42
CA ASP A 167 0.44 2.83 -14.24
C ASP A 167 1.29 2.32 -15.42
N ASP A 168 2.11 1.29 -15.21
CA ASP A 168 2.87 0.61 -16.26
C ASP A 168 1.94 -0.06 -17.28
N GLY A 169 0.90 -0.76 -16.80
CA GLY A 169 -0.12 -1.36 -17.67
C GLY A 169 -0.85 -0.32 -18.52
N PHE A 170 -1.14 0.87 -17.96
CA PHE A 170 -1.74 1.96 -18.72
C PHE A 170 -0.77 2.60 -19.72
N ASN A 171 0.51 2.73 -19.41
CA ASN A 171 1.52 3.20 -20.37
C ASN A 171 1.63 2.24 -21.57
N ILE A 172 1.60 0.93 -21.31
CA ILE A 172 1.57 -0.10 -22.37
C ILE A 172 0.31 0.04 -23.24
N LEU A 173 -0.86 0.25 -22.64
CA LEU A 173 -2.09 0.50 -23.38
C LEU A 173 -2.02 1.79 -24.20
N ILE A 174 -1.44 2.86 -23.65
CA ILE A 174 -1.22 4.13 -24.38
C ILE A 174 -0.39 3.87 -25.64
N GLU A 175 0.73 3.17 -25.53
CA GLU A 175 1.59 2.82 -26.68
C GLU A 175 0.83 2.00 -27.72
N GLY A 176 0.03 1.02 -27.29
CA GLY A 176 -0.82 0.24 -28.18
C GLY A 176 -1.85 1.11 -28.90
N TYR A 177 -2.50 2.02 -28.18
CA TYR A 177 -3.54 2.89 -28.73
C TYR A 177 -2.97 3.91 -29.70
N ASP A 178 -1.83 4.52 -29.38
CA ASP A 178 -1.14 5.49 -30.24
C ASP A 178 -0.55 4.81 -31.49
N GLY A 179 0.02 3.61 -31.34
CA GLY A 179 0.51 2.79 -32.45
C GLY A 179 -0.60 2.46 -33.43
N VAL A 180 -1.73 1.93 -32.94
CA VAL A 180 -2.89 1.64 -33.80
C VAL A 180 -3.43 2.93 -34.44
N SER A 181 -3.57 4.01 -33.67
CA SER A 181 -4.09 5.29 -34.19
C SER A 181 -3.23 5.87 -35.31
N THR A 182 -1.91 5.70 -35.25
CA THR A 182 -0.97 6.16 -36.27
C THR A 182 -1.21 5.44 -37.60
N GLU A 183 -1.36 4.11 -37.55
CA GLU A 183 -1.62 3.29 -38.73
C GLU A 183 -2.97 3.61 -39.41
N CYS A 184 -3.95 4.06 -38.65
CA CYS A 184 -5.26 4.43 -39.19
C CYS A 184 -5.27 5.74 -40.00
N ASN A 185 -4.21 6.56 -39.92
CA ASN A 185 -4.10 7.79 -40.70
C ASN A 185 -3.63 7.54 -42.14
N VAL A 186 -3.38 6.28 -42.51
CA VAL A 186 -3.02 5.90 -43.89
C VAL A 186 -4.30 5.81 -44.74
N PRO A 187 -4.29 6.26 -46.03
CA PRO A 187 -5.52 6.34 -46.84
C PRO A 187 -6.20 5.01 -47.17
N LEU A 188 -5.46 3.89 -47.11
CA LEU A 188 -5.96 2.57 -47.50
C LEU A 188 -5.47 1.48 -46.53
N PRO A 189 -6.36 0.59 -46.05
CA PRO A 189 -6.00 -0.57 -45.25
C PRO A 189 -5.31 -1.63 -46.09
N LEU A 190 -4.00 -1.48 -46.28
CA LEU A 190 -3.18 -2.50 -46.92
C LEU A 190 -3.03 -3.72 -45.97
N PRO A 191 -2.92 -4.95 -46.51
CA PRO A 191 -2.73 -6.15 -45.70
C PRO A 191 -1.53 -6.08 -44.73
N THR A 192 -0.49 -5.33 -45.09
CA THR A 192 0.68 -5.08 -44.24
C THR A 192 0.31 -4.30 -42.98
N ILE A 193 -0.54 -3.28 -43.12
CA ILE A 193 -1.03 -2.45 -42.01
C ILE A 193 -1.91 -3.29 -41.09
N PHE A 194 -2.72 -4.19 -41.67
CA PHE A 194 -3.53 -5.11 -40.87
C PHE A 194 -2.67 -5.99 -39.95
N ARG A 195 -1.60 -6.57 -40.48
CA ARG A 195 -0.65 -7.39 -39.70
C ARG A 195 0.08 -6.56 -38.64
N GLN A 196 0.43 -5.32 -38.94
CA GLN A 196 1.10 -4.42 -37.99
C GLN A 196 0.18 -4.07 -36.81
N VAL A 197 -1.07 -3.66 -37.08
CA VAL A 197 -2.07 -3.38 -36.03
C VAL A 197 -2.31 -4.61 -35.16
N LEU A 198 -2.49 -5.79 -35.77
CA LEU A 198 -2.66 -7.03 -35.01
C LEU A 198 -1.44 -7.35 -34.14
N SER A 199 -0.22 -7.17 -34.66
CA SER A 199 1.02 -7.38 -33.91
C SER A 199 1.17 -6.41 -32.74
N ILE A 200 0.80 -5.13 -32.93
CA ILE A 200 0.79 -4.12 -31.87
C ILE A 200 -0.18 -4.55 -30.78
N VAL A 201 -1.43 -4.86 -31.15
CA VAL A 201 -2.48 -5.25 -30.20
C VAL A 201 -2.07 -6.48 -29.38
N LEU A 202 -1.67 -7.56 -30.05
CA LEU A 202 -1.26 -8.80 -29.37
C LEU A 202 -0.02 -8.58 -28.50
N GLY A 203 0.90 -7.73 -28.96
CA GLY A 203 2.10 -7.33 -28.22
C GLY A 203 1.78 -6.64 -26.89
N GLN A 204 0.69 -5.85 -26.82
CA GLN A 204 0.34 -5.11 -25.62
C GLN A 204 -0.70 -5.81 -24.71
N VAL A 205 -1.60 -6.62 -25.26
CA VAL A 205 -2.66 -7.29 -24.47
C VAL A 205 -2.08 -8.26 -23.43
N ASN A 206 -1.06 -9.05 -23.80
CA ASN A 206 -0.49 -10.06 -22.92
C ASN A 206 0.25 -9.44 -21.71
N PRO A 207 1.15 -8.46 -21.88
CA PRO A 207 1.76 -7.74 -20.76
C PRO A 207 0.74 -7.14 -19.79
N VAL A 208 -0.31 -6.49 -20.31
CA VAL A 208 -1.36 -5.88 -19.48
C VAL A 208 -2.11 -6.94 -18.65
N LYS A 209 -2.41 -8.10 -19.24
CA LYS A 209 -3.03 -9.22 -18.52
C LYS A 209 -2.11 -9.77 -17.43
N ILE A 210 -0.81 -9.87 -17.68
CA ILE A 210 0.18 -10.32 -16.69
C ILE A 210 0.24 -9.34 -15.51
N LEU A 211 0.35 -8.04 -15.79
CA LEU A 211 0.37 -7.00 -14.75
C LEU A 211 -0.94 -6.99 -13.94
N SER A 212 -2.09 -7.10 -14.62
CA SER A 212 -3.39 -7.16 -13.94
C SER A 212 -3.50 -8.34 -12.97
N ARG A 213 -2.99 -9.52 -13.36
CA ARG A 213 -2.94 -10.69 -12.47
C ARG A 213 -1.96 -10.46 -11.32
N GLY A 214 -0.77 -9.93 -11.61
CA GLY A 214 0.22 -9.60 -10.59
C GLY A 214 -0.33 -8.67 -9.51
N ILE A 215 -1.10 -7.65 -9.89
CA ILE A 215 -1.83 -6.77 -8.96
C ILE A 215 -2.76 -7.58 -8.05
N LEU A 216 -3.59 -8.45 -8.63
CA LEU A 216 -4.57 -9.26 -7.87
C LEU A 216 -3.88 -10.27 -6.94
N ASP A 217 -2.78 -10.87 -7.38
CA ASP A 217 -2.01 -11.85 -6.61
C ASP A 217 -1.37 -11.23 -5.36
N ARG A 218 -1.00 -9.93 -5.42
CA ARG A 218 -0.47 -9.19 -4.27
C ARG A 218 -1.52 -8.93 -3.20
N ILE A 219 -2.81 -8.84 -3.55
CA ILE A 219 -3.85 -8.44 -2.61
C ILE A 219 -4.15 -9.59 -1.65
N PRO A 220 -3.94 -9.43 -0.33
CA PRO A 220 -4.27 -10.47 0.65
C PRO A 220 -5.77 -10.77 0.63
N ALA A 221 -6.14 -12.04 0.86
CA ALA A 221 -7.53 -12.48 0.79
C ALA A 221 -8.49 -11.66 1.67
N LYS A 222 -8.03 -11.19 2.85
CA LYS A 222 -8.81 -10.35 3.77
C LYS A 222 -9.21 -8.98 3.21
N TYR A 223 -8.65 -8.57 2.07
CA TYR A 223 -8.89 -7.28 1.41
C TYR A 223 -9.45 -7.39 -0.01
N ARG A 224 -9.82 -8.59 -0.47
CA ARG A 224 -10.48 -8.79 -1.78
C ARG A 224 -11.99 -8.60 -1.61
N GLU A 225 -12.67 -8.00 -2.59
CA GLU A 225 -14.12 -8.09 -2.67
C GLU A 225 -14.53 -9.54 -3.00
N ASN A 226 -15.56 -10.03 -2.32
CA ASN A 226 -16.20 -11.31 -2.64
C ASN A 226 -17.06 -11.22 -3.90
#